data_AF-A0A6G4X8Q6-F1
#
_entry.id   AF-A0A6G4X8Q6-F1
#
_cell.length_a   1.000
_cell.length_b   1.000
_cell.length_c   1.000
_cell.angle_alpha   90.00
_cell.angle_beta   90.00
_cell.angle_gamma   90.00
#
_symmetry.space_group_name_H-M   'P 1'
#
loop_
_entity.id
_entity.type
_entity.pdbx_description
1 polymer ?
#
loop_
_entity_poly.entity_id
_entity_poly.type
_entity_poly.pdbx_seq_one_letter_code
_entity_poly.pdbx_strand_id
1 'polypeptide(L)'
;MANTEYRRSEGDRERRRALADHAAGHVPGEGPVPARVAKIDRFRVVIYLCAAANSDITGVRKECTEYAEAFGWEITDVIEDRVGLLPPKGREGLTRAVELVERKQAGAVLTPWRSMISTIPQEYDEVARGVEKAGGFLHVMESDRARPGRPC
;
A
#
# COMPACT_ATOMS: atom_id res chain seq x y z
N MET A 1 5.64 63.75 39.46
CA MET A 1 4.84 63.14 38.36
C MET A 1 5.80 62.79 37.25
N ALA A 2 6.12 61.50 37.05
CA ALA A 2 7.03 61.05 36.00
C ALA A 2 6.24 60.15 35.02
N ASN A 3 6.24 60.58 33.76
CA ASN A 3 5.43 60.06 32.67
C ASN A 3 6.03 58.77 32.11
N THR A 4 5.17 57.79 31.84
CA THR A 4 5.53 56.43 31.42
C THR A 4 5.75 56.39 29.91
N GLU A 5 7.00 56.28 29.44
CA GLU A 5 7.27 56.00 28.02
C GLU A 5 7.52 54.49 27.81
N TYR A 6 6.44 53.80 27.43
CA TYR A 6 6.46 52.38 27.05
C TYR A 6 7.18 52.24 25.70
N ARG A 7 8.48 51.93 25.71
CA ARG A 7 9.25 51.60 24.49
C ARG A 7 8.57 50.42 23.79
N ARG A 8 8.00 50.67 22.60
CA ARG A 8 7.49 49.62 21.70
C ARG A 8 8.62 48.63 21.40
N SER A 9 8.50 47.40 21.89
CA SER A 9 9.46 46.34 21.68
C SER A 9 9.34 45.76 20.27
N GLU A 10 10.43 45.16 19.76
CA GLU A 10 10.44 44.52 18.44
C GLU A 10 9.38 43.42 18.31
N GLY A 11 9.08 42.70 19.40
CA GLY A 11 8.01 41.69 19.41
C GLY A 11 6.62 42.26 19.11
N ASP A 12 6.39 43.54 19.37
CA ASP A 12 5.13 44.22 19.07
C ASP A 12 5.01 44.61 17.58
N ARG A 13 6.15 44.75 16.89
CA ARG A 13 6.19 44.88 15.42
C ARG A 13 5.99 43.53 14.74
N GLU A 14 6.60 42.48 15.26
CA GLU A 14 6.50 41.13 14.72
C GLU A 14 5.08 40.58 14.81
N ARG A 15 4.39 40.78 15.95
CA ARG A 15 2.97 40.40 16.10
C ARG A 15 2.05 41.13 15.13
N ARG A 16 2.25 42.43 14.88
CA ARG A 16 1.42 43.18 13.92
C ARG A 16 1.67 42.71 12.48
N ARG A 17 2.90 42.33 12.15
CA ARG A 17 3.24 41.80 10.82
C ARG A 17 2.57 40.45 10.59
N ALA A 18 2.66 39.54 11.56
CA ALA A 18 1.99 38.24 11.50
C ALA A 18 0.46 38.36 11.38
N LEU A 19 -0.16 39.33 12.07
CA LEU A 19 -1.60 39.59 11.96
C LEU A 19 -1.99 40.21 10.60
N ALA A 20 -1.14 41.07 10.03
CA ALA A 20 -1.38 41.66 8.71
C ALA A 20 -1.27 40.61 7.58
N ASP A 21 -0.29 39.71 7.65
CA ASP A 21 -0.11 38.63 6.67
C ASP A 21 -1.30 37.65 6.71
N HIS A 22 -1.85 37.39 7.89
CA HIS A 22 -3.03 36.53 8.06
C HIS A 22 -4.34 37.18 7.56
N ALA A 23 -4.47 38.51 7.65
CA ALA A 23 -5.62 39.25 7.14
C ALA A 23 -5.59 39.40 5.61
N ALA A 24 -4.41 39.34 5.00
CA ALA A 24 -4.21 39.33 3.55
C ALA A 24 -4.41 37.94 2.91
N GLY A 25 -4.80 36.92 3.70
CA GLY A 25 -5.07 35.57 3.21
C GLY A 25 -3.81 34.79 2.81
N HIS A 26 -2.62 35.22 3.23
CA HIS A 26 -1.39 34.46 2.98
C HIS A 26 -1.15 33.47 4.13
N VAL A 27 -1.54 32.21 3.91
CA VAL A 27 -1.09 31.10 4.74
C VAL A 27 0.37 30.78 4.35
N PRO A 28 1.32 30.72 5.30
CA PRO A 28 2.68 30.29 5.01
C PRO A 28 2.65 28.84 4.49
N GLY A 29 2.90 28.66 3.19
CA GLY A 29 2.82 27.36 2.50
C GLY A 29 2.15 27.40 1.13
N GLU A 30 1.43 28.47 0.80
CA GLU A 30 0.69 28.60 -0.46
C GLU A 30 1.50 29.34 -1.54
N GLY A 31 2.69 28.81 -1.82
CA GLY A 31 3.37 29.13 -3.08
C GLY A 31 2.71 28.32 -4.22
N PRO A 32 2.71 28.82 -5.48
CA PRO A 32 2.30 28.01 -6.61
C PRO A 32 3.20 26.77 -6.64
N VAL A 33 2.61 25.61 -6.36
CA VAL A 33 3.31 24.32 -6.39
C VAL A 33 3.89 24.21 -7.80
N PRO A 34 5.22 24.18 -7.97
CA PRO A 34 5.79 24.11 -9.31
C PRO A 34 5.18 22.90 -10.02
N ALA A 35 4.76 23.07 -11.28
CA ALA A 35 4.13 22.04 -12.11
C ALA A 35 4.97 20.74 -12.30
N ARG A 36 6.17 20.70 -11.72
CA ARG A 36 6.90 19.50 -11.34
C ARG A 36 6.55 19.07 -9.90
N VAL A 37 5.28 18.83 -9.60
CA VAL A 37 5.00 17.71 -8.71
C VAL A 37 5.34 16.51 -9.58
N ALA A 38 6.60 16.05 -9.46
CA ALA A 38 7.03 14.78 -10.02
C ALA A 38 5.90 13.79 -9.75
N LYS A 39 5.40 13.11 -10.80
CA LYS A 39 4.47 11.98 -10.65
C LYS A 39 4.99 11.16 -9.48
N ILE A 40 4.27 11.16 -8.36
CA ILE A 40 4.58 10.26 -7.27
C ILE A 40 4.43 8.88 -7.90
N ASP A 41 5.56 8.18 -8.07
CA ASP A 41 5.53 6.83 -8.61
C ASP A 41 4.66 6.00 -7.67
N ARG A 42 3.60 5.42 -8.23
CA ARG A 42 2.68 4.59 -7.46
C ARG A 42 3.44 3.36 -6.99
N PHE A 43 3.15 2.92 -5.77
CA PHE A 43 3.68 1.66 -5.27
C PHE A 43 3.16 0.53 -6.16
N ARG A 44 4.07 -0.32 -6.65
CA ARG A 44 3.75 -1.39 -7.61
C ARG A 44 3.53 -2.71 -6.92
N VAL A 45 2.50 -3.45 -7.33
CA VAL A 45 2.15 -4.75 -6.78
C VAL A 45 1.88 -5.77 -7.89
N VAL A 46 2.19 -7.04 -7.62
CA VAL A 46 1.71 -8.16 -8.42
C VAL A 46 0.61 -8.87 -7.65
N ILE A 47 -0.53 -9.13 -8.30
CA ILE A 47 -1.60 -9.93 -7.69
C ILE A 47 -1.31 -11.40 -7.98
N TYR A 48 -1.25 -12.22 -6.94
CA TYR A 48 -1.11 -13.66 -7.06
C TYR A 48 -2.35 -14.37 -6.54
N LEU A 49 -2.96 -15.17 -7.42
CA LEU A 49 -4.15 -15.97 -7.13
C LEU A 49 -3.86 -17.43 -7.39
N CYS A 50 -4.29 -18.29 -6.46
CA CYS A 50 -4.17 -19.73 -6.60
C CYS A 50 -5.52 -20.39 -6.37
N ALA A 51 -5.90 -21.28 -7.28
CA ALA A 51 -7.15 -22.02 -7.22
C ALA A 51 -6.97 -23.46 -7.72
N ALA A 52 -7.93 -24.32 -7.40
CA ALA A 52 -8.05 -25.60 -8.09
C ALA A 52 -8.45 -25.37 -9.56
N ALA A 53 -8.16 -26.36 -10.42
CA ALA A 53 -8.28 -26.24 -11.88
C ALA A 53 -9.63 -25.71 -12.39
N ASN A 54 -10.72 -25.99 -11.67
CA ASN A 54 -12.09 -25.65 -12.07
C ASN A 54 -12.76 -24.62 -11.15
N SER A 55 -12.03 -24.00 -10.22
CA SER A 55 -12.62 -22.99 -9.33
C SER A 55 -12.76 -21.65 -10.05
N ASP A 56 -13.91 -20.99 -9.95
CA ASP A 56 -14.04 -19.61 -10.38
C ASP A 56 -13.32 -18.68 -9.41
N ILE A 57 -12.38 -17.87 -9.92
CA ILE A 57 -11.62 -16.86 -9.17
C ILE A 57 -11.84 -15.45 -9.70
N THR A 58 -12.79 -15.26 -10.62
CA THR A 58 -13.08 -13.96 -11.24
C THR A 58 -13.49 -12.92 -10.19
N GLY A 59 -14.35 -13.32 -9.24
CA GLY A 59 -14.76 -12.46 -8.13
C GLY A 59 -13.58 -12.05 -7.24
N VAL A 60 -12.75 -13.02 -6.86
CA VAL A 60 -11.57 -12.79 -6.01
C VAL A 60 -10.53 -11.89 -6.70
N ARG A 61 -10.32 -12.10 -8.00
CA ARG A 61 -9.46 -11.23 -8.82
C ARG A 61 -9.94 -9.79 -8.80
N LYS A 62 -11.25 -9.59 -8.98
CA LYS A 62 -11.87 -8.27 -8.94
C LYS A 62 -11.68 -7.62 -7.57
N GLU A 63 -11.94 -8.36 -6.48
CA GLU A 63 -11.72 -7.87 -5.10
C GLU A 63 -10.27 -7.43 -4.86
N CYS A 64 -9.28 -8.22 -5.28
CA CYS A 64 -7.86 -7.84 -5.15
C CYS A 64 -7.50 -6.60 -5.99
N THR A 65 -8.12 -6.46 -7.16
CA THR A 65 -7.91 -5.30 -8.05
C THR A 65 -8.46 -4.04 -7.40
N GLU A 66 -9.71 -4.08 -6.94
CA GLU A 66 -10.36 -2.98 -6.23
C GLU A 66 -9.61 -2.60 -4.95
N TYR A 67 -9.10 -3.61 -4.22
CA TYR A 67 -8.27 -3.38 -3.05
C TYR A 67 -6.99 -2.61 -3.41
N ALA A 68 -6.20 -3.09 -4.39
CA ALA A 68 -4.98 -2.40 -4.80
C ALA A 68 -5.25 -0.96 -5.29
N GLU A 69 -6.33 -0.76 -6.05
CA GLU A 69 -6.76 0.56 -6.51
C GLU A 69 -7.13 1.50 -5.35
N ALA A 70 -7.80 0.99 -4.31
CA ALA A 70 -8.17 1.76 -3.12
C ALA A 70 -6.94 2.28 -2.34
N PHE A 71 -5.83 1.54 -2.37
CA PHE A 71 -4.54 1.98 -1.81
C PHE A 71 -3.72 2.85 -2.78
N GLY A 72 -4.21 3.09 -3.99
CA GLY A 72 -3.50 3.84 -5.04
C GLY A 72 -2.29 3.10 -5.60
N TRP A 73 -2.26 1.78 -5.47
CA TRP A 73 -1.18 0.94 -5.99
C TRP A 73 -1.33 0.71 -7.50
N GLU A 74 -0.21 0.57 -8.20
CA GLU A 74 -0.15 0.17 -9.60
C GLU A 74 -0.02 -1.36 -9.68
N ILE A 75 -0.96 -2.02 -10.37
CA ILE A 75 -0.91 -3.47 -10.58
C ILE A 75 -0.02 -3.75 -11.78
N THR A 76 1.16 -4.33 -11.55
CA THR A 76 2.12 -4.65 -12.60
C THR A 76 1.71 -5.90 -13.40
N ASP A 77 1.16 -6.90 -12.71
CA ASP A 77 0.70 -8.15 -13.32
C ASP A 77 -0.34 -8.84 -12.42
N VAL A 78 -1.16 -9.71 -13.02
CA VAL A 78 -2.09 -10.59 -12.31
C VAL A 78 -1.78 -12.03 -12.71
N ILE A 79 -1.24 -12.79 -11.77
CA ILE A 79 -0.77 -14.15 -11.98
C ILE A 79 -1.75 -15.13 -11.33
N GLU A 80 -2.21 -16.10 -12.12
CA GLU A 80 -3.19 -17.10 -11.71
C GLU A 80 -2.59 -18.51 -11.84
N ASP A 81 -2.51 -19.23 -10.73
CA ASP A 81 -2.18 -20.66 -10.72
C ASP A 81 -3.44 -21.50 -10.53
N ARG A 82 -3.62 -22.48 -11.41
CA ARG A 82 -4.75 -23.44 -11.40
C ARG A 82 -4.39 -24.78 -10.73
N VAL A 83 -3.31 -24.76 -9.96
CA VAL A 83 -2.68 -25.92 -9.32
C VAL A 83 -2.71 -25.84 -7.79
N GLY A 84 -3.75 -25.23 -7.21
CA GLY A 84 -3.83 -24.93 -5.77
C GLY A 84 -3.77 -26.11 -4.80
N LEU A 85 -3.75 -27.35 -5.30
CA LEU A 85 -3.50 -28.56 -4.49
C LEU A 85 -2.01 -28.90 -4.36
N LEU A 86 -1.14 -28.33 -5.19
CA LEU A 86 0.30 -28.53 -5.10
C LEU A 86 0.89 -27.68 -3.98
N PRO A 87 2.00 -28.09 -3.34
CA PRO A 87 2.74 -27.22 -2.45
C PRO A 87 3.20 -25.95 -3.19
N PRO A 88 3.53 -24.85 -2.49
CA PRO A 88 3.99 -23.62 -3.12
C PRO A 88 5.22 -23.83 -4.03
N LYS A 89 6.11 -24.74 -3.62
CA LYS A 89 7.29 -25.12 -4.39
C LYS A 89 6.87 -25.90 -5.63
N GLY A 90 7.15 -25.33 -6.80
CA GLY A 90 6.79 -25.88 -8.11
C GLY A 90 5.57 -25.22 -8.76
N ARG A 91 4.97 -24.20 -8.12
CA ARG A 91 3.96 -23.36 -8.74
C ARG A 91 4.65 -22.28 -9.58
N GLU A 92 4.57 -22.39 -10.90
CA GLU A 92 5.24 -21.49 -11.83
C GLU A 92 4.76 -20.04 -11.67
N GLY A 93 3.47 -19.83 -11.43
CA GLY A 93 2.92 -18.50 -11.19
C GLY A 93 3.50 -17.85 -9.93
N LEU A 94 3.61 -18.59 -8.84
CA LEU A 94 4.22 -18.08 -7.61
C LEU A 94 5.70 -17.72 -7.83
N THR A 95 6.46 -18.57 -8.52
CA THR A 95 7.85 -18.27 -8.88
C THR A 95 7.94 -16.98 -9.70
N ARG A 96 7.09 -16.81 -10.72
CA ARG A 96 7.04 -15.60 -11.54
C ARG A 96 6.69 -14.35 -10.71
N ALA A 97 5.79 -14.46 -9.74
CA ALA A 97 5.45 -13.33 -8.85
C ALA A 97 6.67 -12.89 -8.03
N VAL A 98 7.46 -13.84 -7.49
CA VAL A 98 8.70 -13.53 -6.77
C VAL A 98 9.75 -12.93 -7.72
N GLU A 99 9.89 -13.43 -8.94
CA GLU A 99 10.83 -12.87 -9.92
C GLU A 99 10.51 -11.40 -10.28
N LEU A 100 9.23 -11.02 -10.36
CA LEU A 100 8.85 -9.62 -10.59
C LEU A 100 9.31 -8.71 -9.44
N VAL A 101 9.29 -9.22 -8.21
CA VAL A 101 9.82 -8.52 -7.04
C VAL A 101 11.35 -8.44 -7.10
N GLU A 102 12.04 -9.54 -7.41
CA GLU A 102 13.50 -9.57 -7.55
C GLU A 102 13.99 -8.58 -8.63
N ARG A 103 13.24 -8.46 -9.74
CA ARG A 103 13.53 -7.52 -10.82
C ARG A 103 13.10 -6.08 -10.51
N LYS A 104 12.60 -5.80 -9.30
CA LYS A 104 12.10 -4.49 -8.85
C LYS A 104 10.96 -3.94 -9.72
N GLN A 105 10.19 -4.82 -10.36
CA GLN A 105 9.01 -4.46 -11.14
C GLN A 105 7.76 -4.37 -10.26
N ALA A 106 7.76 -5.04 -9.11
CA ALA A 106 6.79 -4.91 -8.04
C ALA A 106 7.50 -4.80 -6.68
N GLY A 107 6.93 -4.07 -5.75
CA GLY A 107 7.41 -3.98 -4.36
C GLY A 107 6.68 -4.95 -3.41
N ALA A 108 5.55 -5.54 -3.84
CA ALA A 108 4.84 -6.53 -3.06
C ALA A 108 4.10 -7.54 -3.93
N VAL A 109 3.86 -8.72 -3.35
CA VAL A 109 2.91 -9.72 -3.84
C VAL A 109 1.63 -9.57 -3.04
N LEU A 110 0.51 -9.25 -3.71
CA LEU A 110 -0.81 -9.17 -3.11
C LEU A 110 -1.54 -10.51 -3.30
N THR A 111 -2.05 -11.08 -2.22
CA THR A 111 -2.87 -12.29 -2.25
C THR A 111 -4.09 -12.12 -1.34
N PRO A 112 -5.26 -12.71 -1.66
CA PRO A 112 -6.48 -12.47 -0.90
C PRO A 112 -6.44 -13.11 0.50
N TRP A 113 -5.88 -14.33 0.63
CA TRP A 113 -5.79 -15.05 1.89
C TRP A 113 -4.55 -15.96 1.96
N ARG A 114 -4.09 -16.26 3.18
CA ARG A 114 -2.86 -17.04 3.41
C ARG A 114 -2.89 -18.43 2.78
N SER A 115 -4.03 -19.11 2.82
CA SER A 115 -4.19 -20.45 2.22
C SER A 115 -4.12 -20.49 0.68
N MET A 116 -4.15 -19.35 -0.03
CA MET A 116 -3.79 -19.32 -1.46
C MET A 116 -2.30 -19.57 -1.66
N ILE A 117 -1.48 -19.15 -0.71
CA ILE A 117 -0.06 -19.46 -0.69
C ILE A 117 0.10 -20.88 -0.15
N SER A 118 -0.16 -21.10 1.14
CA SER A 118 -0.21 -22.43 1.75
C SER A 118 -1.09 -22.45 3.00
N THR A 119 -1.72 -23.59 3.27
CA THR A 119 -2.39 -23.87 4.54
C THR A 119 -1.40 -24.25 5.66
N ILE A 120 -0.16 -24.60 5.30
CA ILE A 120 0.89 -24.99 6.24
C ILE A 120 1.67 -23.72 6.63
N PRO A 121 1.71 -23.33 7.92
CA PRO A 121 2.37 -22.10 8.36
C PRO A 121 3.84 -22.00 7.93
N GLN A 122 4.58 -23.11 8.05
CA GLN A 122 6.01 -23.14 7.70
C GLN A 122 6.23 -22.87 6.20
N GLU A 123 5.42 -23.45 5.33
CA GLU A 123 5.51 -23.23 3.88
C GLU A 123 5.14 -21.78 3.51
N TYR A 124 4.12 -21.22 4.17
CA TYR A 124 3.79 -19.80 4.01
C TYR A 124 4.98 -18.93 4.40
N ASP A 125 5.58 -19.18 5.57
CA ASP A 125 6.67 -18.36 6.09
C ASP A 125 7.93 -18.48 5.21
N GLU A 126 8.17 -19.64 4.60
CA GLU A 126 9.23 -19.81 3.60
C GLU A 126 9.01 -18.94 2.37
N VAL A 127 7.78 -18.89 1.85
CA VAL A 127 7.43 -18.01 0.72
C VAL A 127 7.57 -16.54 1.13
N ALA A 128 7.02 -16.14 2.27
CA ALA A 128 7.10 -14.77 2.76
C ALA A 128 8.56 -14.30 2.90
N ARG A 129 9.41 -15.12 3.54
CA ARG A 129 10.86 -14.87 3.61
C ARG A 129 11.52 -14.80 2.23
N GLY A 130 11.05 -15.59 1.27
CA GLY A 130 11.51 -15.53 -0.12
C GLY A 130 11.23 -14.17 -0.76
N VAL A 131 10.01 -13.66 -0.62
CA VAL A 131 9.62 -12.33 -1.12
C VAL A 131 10.39 -11.21 -0.40
N GLU A 132 10.56 -11.32 0.91
CA GLU A 132 11.34 -10.37 1.70
C GLU A 132 12.80 -10.32 1.27
N LYS A 133 13.41 -11.48 1.04
CA LYS A 133 14.79 -11.59 0.53
C LYS A 133 14.93 -10.99 -0.87
N ALA A 134 13.87 -11.06 -1.69
CA ALA A 134 13.80 -10.42 -3.00
C ALA A 134 13.65 -8.88 -2.92
N GLY A 135 13.43 -8.32 -1.72
CA GLY A 135 13.30 -6.88 -1.49
C GLY A 135 11.87 -6.36 -1.53
N GLY A 136 10.87 -7.25 -1.47
CA GLY A 136 9.46 -6.87 -1.35
C GLY A 136 8.82 -7.44 -0.09
N PHE A 137 7.50 -7.53 -0.07
CA PHE A 137 6.77 -8.21 0.99
C PHE A 137 5.52 -8.89 0.44
N LEU A 138 5.00 -9.86 1.20
CA LEU A 138 3.74 -10.52 0.90
C LEU A 138 2.62 -9.79 1.66
N HIS A 139 1.69 -9.19 0.92
CA HIS A 139 0.50 -8.54 1.47
C HIS A 139 -0.70 -9.46 1.35
N VAL A 140 -1.35 -9.73 2.48
CA VAL A 140 -2.59 -10.51 2.51
C VAL A 140 -3.74 -9.55 2.73
N MET A 141 -4.73 -9.56 1.84
CA MET A 141 -5.89 -8.68 1.93
C MET A 141 -6.73 -8.95 3.19
N GLU A 142 -6.81 -10.22 3.62
CA GLU A 142 -7.73 -10.70 4.66
C GLU A 142 -9.11 -10.06 4.54
N SER A 143 -9.80 -10.38 3.43
CA SER A 143 -11.26 -10.34 3.44
C SER A 143 -11.71 -11.41 4.41
N ASP A 144 -12.09 -10.98 5.60
CA ASP A 144 -12.69 -11.79 6.64
C ASP A 144 -13.83 -12.60 6.02
N ARG A 145 -13.57 -13.86 5.65
CA ARG A 145 -14.63 -14.87 5.59
C ARG A 145 -15.00 -15.12 7.03
N ALA A 146 -15.76 -14.17 7.60
CA ALA A 146 -16.53 -14.37 8.78
C ALA A 146 -17.20 -15.73 8.64
N ARG A 147 -16.86 -16.63 9.56
CA ARG A 147 -17.45 -17.95 9.71
C ARG A 147 -18.96 -17.86 9.46
N PRO A 148 -19.55 -18.66 8.56
CA PRO A 148 -21.00 -18.81 8.60
C PRO A 148 -21.34 -19.61 9.87
N GLY A 149 -21.89 -18.91 10.87
CA GLY A 149 -22.66 -19.50 11.95
C GLY A 149 -21.89 -20.14 13.11
N ARG A 150 -21.85 -19.42 14.24
CA ARG A 150 -22.46 -19.97 15.46
C ARG A 150 -23.54 -18.99 15.92
N PRO A 151 -24.83 -19.34 15.82
CA PRO A 151 -25.87 -18.62 16.54
C PRO A 151 -25.77 -18.94 18.04
N CYS A 152 -26.08 -17.90 18.82
CA CYS A 152 -26.28 -17.82 20.29
C CYS A 152 -25.13 -18.27 21.20
#